data_AF-A0A515ESB8-F1
#
_entry.id   AF-A0A515ESB8-F1
#
_cell.length_a   1.000
_cell.length_b   1.000
_cell.length_c   1.000
_cell.angle_alpha   90.00
_cell.angle_beta   90.00
_cell.angle_gamma   90.00
#
_symmetry.space_group_name_H-M   'P 1'
#
loop_
_entity.id
_entity.type
_entity.pdbx_description
1 polymer ?
#
loop_
_entity_poly.entity_id
_entity_poly.type
_entity_poly.pdbx_seq_one_letter_code
_entity_poly.pdbx_strand_id
1 'polypeptide(L)'
;MSKERKNAAVANRQVCIDAVVSLASDLDKVDQEIVDLNLSLREIESALRESLIDIPDPQPSLEAYRRGLALFEIGKCTTQELQALEAERNAVQTKKDEIERNNFSATERCNDSIAGLKKLIRESEIRRESIAAELRSKKIAFLHSEAACIGFDYVEQADALSESFKKLSGLERILAATTGNFQKQHVILFAKDDFCVPIFKGPAFEGRAIPFNQWLLHSARADTFGGASEIAMAKLIEEFKAVNVTI
;
A
#
# COMPACT_ATOMS: atom_id res chain seq x y z
N MET A 1 31.87 11.09 18.00
CA MET A 1 30.96 9.93 17.81
C MET A 1 31.67 8.86 16.98
N SER A 2 31.48 7.55 17.26
CA SER A 2 32.25 6.48 16.58
C SER A 2 31.78 6.30 15.13
N LYS A 3 32.73 6.31 14.17
CA LYS A 3 32.51 5.98 12.74
C LYS A 3 31.76 4.67 12.54
N GLU A 4 31.89 3.74 13.49
CA GLU A 4 31.21 2.45 13.48
C GLU A 4 29.68 2.58 13.50
N ARG A 5 29.14 3.55 14.26
CA ARG A 5 27.68 3.77 14.34
C ARG A 5 27.10 4.31 13.04
N LYS A 6 27.84 5.19 12.35
CA LYS A 6 27.47 5.72 11.03
C LYS A 6 27.50 4.61 9.98
N ASN A 7 28.55 3.81 9.95
CA ASN A 7 28.68 2.68 9.02
C ASN A 7 27.57 1.64 9.23
N ALA A 8 27.21 1.35 10.48
CA ALA A 8 26.10 0.45 10.80
C ALA A 8 24.75 1.02 10.32
N ALA A 9 24.51 2.32 10.46
CA ALA A 9 23.29 2.97 9.97
C ALA A 9 23.19 2.94 8.43
N VAL A 10 24.30 3.20 7.73
CA VAL A 10 24.37 3.13 6.25
C VAL A 10 24.14 1.71 5.75
N ALA A 11 24.73 0.70 6.40
CA ALA A 11 24.50 -0.70 6.05
C ALA A 11 23.03 -1.11 6.29
N ASN A 12 22.45 -0.71 7.42
CA ASN A 12 21.05 -0.99 7.74
C ASN A 12 20.10 -0.32 6.74
N ARG A 13 20.40 0.91 6.31
CA ARG A 13 19.64 1.60 5.26
C ARG A 13 19.57 0.80 3.97
N GLN A 14 20.71 0.28 3.52
CA GLN A 14 20.77 -0.49 2.28
C GLN A 14 19.95 -1.78 2.38
N VAL A 15 20.07 -2.50 3.50
CA VAL A 15 19.27 -3.71 3.74
C VAL A 15 17.78 -3.40 3.76
N CYS A 16 17.38 -2.27 4.38
CA CYS A 16 15.97 -1.88 4.42
C CYS A 16 15.42 -1.48 3.05
N ILE A 17 16.18 -0.75 2.21
CA ILE A 17 15.68 -0.34 0.89
C ILE A 17 15.55 -1.55 -0.06
N ASP A 18 16.51 -2.48 -0.04
CA ASP A 18 16.45 -3.70 -0.84
C ASP A 18 15.22 -4.55 -0.45
N ALA A 19 14.95 -4.66 0.86
CA ALA A 19 13.76 -5.33 1.37
C ALA A 19 12.45 -4.64 0.94
N VAL A 20 12.40 -3.30 0.97
CA VAL A 20 11.23 -2.53 0.52
C VAL A 20 10.97 -2.74 -0.97
N VAL A 21 12.01 -2.71 -1.81
CA VAL A 21 11.88 -2.93 -3.26
C VAL A 21 11.42 -4.36 -3.56
N SER A 22 12.00 -5.36 -2.89
CA SER A 22 11.59 -6.76 -3.04
C SER A 22 10.12 -6.96 -2.67
N LEU A 23 9.70 -6.46 -1.50
CA LEU A 23 8.32 -6.58 -1.02
C LEU A 23 7.32 -5.82 -1.91
N ALA A 24 7.71 -4.69 -2.50
CA ALA A 24 6.88 -3.98 -3.47
C ALA A 24 6.68 -4.81 -4.73
N SER A 25 7.74 -5.42 -5.27
CA SER A 25 7.62 -6.31 -6.42
C SER A 25 6.77 -7.55 -6.13
N ASP A 26 6.88 -8.12 -4.94
CA ASP A 26 6.06 -9.28 -4.55
C ASP A 26 4.59 -8.89 -4.34
N LEU A 27 4.31 -7.67 -3.88
CA LEU A 27 2.95 -7.13 -3.81
C LEU A 27 2.32 -7.02 -5.21
N ASP A 28 3.06 -6.47 -6.18
CA ASP A 28 2.59 -6.36 -7.57
C ASP A 28 2.27 -7.73 -8.19
N LYS A 29 3.08 -8.75 -7.90
CA LYS A 29 2.83 -10.13 -8.36
C LYS A 29 1.55 -10.72 -7.76
N VAL A 30 1.31 -10.50 -6.47
CA VAL A 30 0.10 -11.00 -5.81
C VAL A 30 -1.14 -10.22 -6.30
N ASP A 31 -1.02 -8.92 -6.55
CA ASP A 31 -2.10 -8.13 -7.16
C ASP A 31 -2.45 -8.68 -8.56
N GLN A 32 -1.45 -9.02 -9.38
CA GLN A 32 -1.68 -9.65 -10.68
C GLN A 32 -2.31 -11.05 -10.55
N GLU A 33 -1.85 -11.87 -9.61
CA GLU A 33 -2.42 -13.20 -9.31
C GLU A 33 -3.93 -13.09 -8.97
N ILE A 34 -4.31 -12.11 -8.14
CA ILE A 34 -5.72 -11.85 -7.79
C ILE A 34 -6.52 -11.44 -9.04
N VAL A 35 -5.96 -10.60 -9.92
CA VAL A 35 -6.62 -10.21 -11.16
C VAL A 35 -6.85 -11.43 -12.06
N ASP A 36 -5.84 -12.26 -12.26
CA ASP A 36 -5.91 -13.44 -13.12
C ASP A 36 -6.94 -14.45 -12.58
N LEU A 37 -6.94 -14.72 -11.26
CA LEU A 37 -7.94 -15.59 -10.62
C LEU A 37 -9.37 -15.06 -10.78
N ASN A 38 -9.56 -13.75 -10.68
CA ASN A 38 -10.86 -13.12 -10.91
C ASN A 38 -11.33 -13.23 -12.36
N LEU A 39 -10.41 -13.14 -13.33
CA LEU A 39 -10.73 -13.36 -14.75
C LEU A 39 -11.18 -14.80 -14.99
N SER A 40 -10.41 -15.78 -14.50
CA SER A 40 -10.79 -17.20 -14.63
C SER A 40 -12.13 -17.52 -13.96
N LEU A 41 -12.42 -16.90 -12.80
CA LEU A 41 -13.71 -17.06 -12.13
C LEU A 41 -14.86 -16.53 -13.00
N ARG A 42 -14.69 -15.37 -13.65
CA ARG A 42 -15.70 -14.82 -14.56
C ARG A 42 -15.92 -15.69 -15.79
N GLU A 43 -14.86 -16.26 -16.35
CA GLU A 43 -14.93 -17.16 -17.52
C GLU A 43 -15.71 -18.44 -17.19
N ILE A 44 -15.48 -19.03 -16.02
CA ILE A 44 -16.23 -20.22 -15.57
C ILE A 44 -17.69 -19.85 -15.27
N GLU A 45 -17.93 -18.70 -14.62
CA GLU A 45 -19.29 -18.23 -14.36
C GLU A 45 -20.06 -17.93 -15.67
N SER A 46 -19.41 -17.39 -16.70
CA SER A 46 -20.05 -17.17 -18.01
C SER A 46 -20.34 -18.49 -18.72
N ALA A 47 -19.38 -19.43 -18.75
CA ALA A 47 -19.58 -20.74 -19.35
C ALA A 47 -20.73 -21.52 -18.67
N LEU A 48 -20.84 -21.41 -17.34
CA LEU A 48 -21.95 -21.99 -16.58
C LEU A 48 -23.29 -21.37 -17.00
N ARG A 49 -23.37 -20.04 -17.13
CA ARG A 49 -24.62 -19.37 -17.57
C ARG A 49 -25.02 -19.79 -18.98
N GLU A 50 -24.06 -19.88 -19.90
CA GLU A 50 -24.33 -20.32 -21.29
C GLU A 50 -24.86 -21.77 -21.33
N SER A 51 -24.29 -22.67 -20.53
CA SER A 51 -24.74 -24.07 -20.47
C SER A 51 -26.18 -24.28 -19.97
N LEU A 52 -26.74 -23.29 -19.27
CA LEU A 52 -28.09 -23.34 -18.72
C LEU A 52 -29.17 -22.85 -19.69
N ILE A 53 -28.81 -22.28 -20.84
CA ILE A 53 -29.75 -21.67 -21.80
C ILE A 53 -30.38 -22.71 -22.76
N ASP A 54 -29.73 -23.85 -22.99
CA ASP A 54 -30.12 -24.83 -24.03
C ASP A 54 -31.16 -25.88 -23.60
N ILE A 55 -31.93 -25.66 -22.53
CA ILE A 55 -32.95 -26.63 -22.08
C ILE A 55 -34.25 -26.42 -22.89
N PRO A 56 -34.68 -27.39 -23.73
CA PRO A 56 -35.90 -27.24 -24.52
C PRO A 56 -37.15 -27.19 -23.62
N ASP A 57 -38.06 -26.27 -23.91
CA ASP A 57 -39.35 -26.19 -23.22
C ASP A 57 -40.26 -27.34 -23.68
N PRO A 58 -40.70 -28.25 -22.78
CA PRO A 58 -41.61 -29.33 -23.15
C PRO A 58 -43.05 -28.84 -23.36
N GLN A 59 -43.40 -27.64 -22.90
CA GLN A 59 -44.78 -27.17 -22.88
C GLN A 59 -45.46 -27.06 -24.26
N PRO A 60 -44.78 -26.55 -25.31
CA PRO A 60 -45.33 -26.54 -26.66
C PRO A 60 -45.68 -27.95 -27.18
N SER A 61 -44.82 -28.94 -26.93
CA SER A 61 -45.07 -30.34 -27.34
C SER A 61 -46.23 -30.97 -26.57
N LEU A 62 -46.40 -30.61 -25.30
CA LEU A 62 -47.46 -31.11 -24.42
C LEU A 62 -48.82 -30.49 -24.80
N GLU A 63 -48.84 -29.21 -25.16
CA GLU A 63 -50.01 -28.54 -25.71
C GLU A 63 -50.42 -29.10 -27.07
N ALA A 64 -49.47 -29.35 -27.98
CA ALA A 64 -49.74 -29.97 -29.27
C ALA A 64 -50.38 -31.36 -29.11
N TYR A 65 -49.85 -32.18 -28.20
CA TYR A 65 -50.44 -33.48 -27.86
C TYR A 65 -51.85 -33.37 -27.28
N ARG A 66 -52.09 -32.43 -26.35
CA ARG A 66 -53.44 -32.18 -25.78
C ARG A 66 -54.45 -31.74 -26.84
N ARG A 67 -54.03 -30.89 -27.79
CA ARG A 67 -54.86 -30.49 -28.93
C ARG A 67 -55.14 -31.67 -29.87
N GLY A 68 -54.14 -32.52 -30.12
CA GLY A 68 -54.29 -33.76 -30.89
C GLY A 68 -55.28 -34.75 -30.26
N LEU A 69 -55.25 -34.91 -28.93
CA LEU A 69 -56.23 -35.71 -28.18
C LEU A 69 -57.65 -35.18 -28.35
N ALA A 70 -57.86 -33.88 -28.18
CA ALA A 70 -59.17 -33.27 -28.38
C ALA A 70 -59.68 -33.45 -29.82
N LEU A 71 -58.81 -33.39 -30.83
CA LEU A 71 -59.18 -33.62 -32.23
C LEU A 71 -59.48 -35.10 -32.53
N PHE A 72 -58.81 -36.04 -31.84
CA PHE A 72 -59.06 -37.47 -31.95
C PHE A 72 -60.44 -37.86 -31.41
N GLU A 73 -60.85 -37.28 -30.28
CA GLU A 73 -62.20 -37.49 -29.70
C GLU A 73 -63.34 -37.04 -30.63
N ILE A 74 -63.09 -36.02 -31.46
CA ILE A 74 -64.06 -35.49 -32.43
C ILE A 74 -63.91 -36.18 -33.81
N GLY A 75 -63.04 -37.20 -33.92
CA GLY A 75 -62.81 -37.98 -35.15
C GLY A 75 -62.07 -37.23 -36.26
N LYS A 76 -61.44 -36.09 -35.95
CA LYS A 76 -60.70 -35.24 -36.89
C LYS A 76 -59.20 -35.52 -36.93
N CYS A 77 -58.72 -36.43 -36.09
CA CYS A 77 -57.32 -36.84 -36.01
C CYS A 77 -57.27 -38.37 -36.12
N THR A 78 -56.33 -38.88 -36.90
CA THR A 78 -56.10 -40.31 -37.08
C THR A 78 -55.26 -40.88 -35.94
N THR A 79 -55.32 -42.20 -35.73
CA THR A 79 -54.47 -42.90 -34.77
C THR A 79 -52.98 -42.72 -35.08
N GLN A 80 -52.59 -42.60 -36.35
CA GLN A 80 -51.20 -42.36 -36.75
C GLN A 80 -50.72 -40.95 -36.40
N GLU A 81 -51.56 -39.92 -36.57
CA GLU A 81 -51.24 -38.54 -36.19
C GLU A 81 -51.10 -38.38 -34.67
N LEU A 82 -51.96 -39.04 -33.90
CA LEU A 82 -51.86 -39.05 -32.44
C LEU A 82 -50.55 -39.71 -31.97
N GLN A 83 -50.16 -40.84 -32.58
CA GLN A 83 -48.90 -41.54 -32.29
C GLN A 83 -47.68 -40.68 -32.65
N ALA A 84 -47.73 -39.90 -33.73
CA ALA A 84 -46.66 -38.97 -34.10
C ALA A 84 -46.48 -37.85 -33.06
N LEU A 85 -47.57 -37.27 -32.55
CA LEU A 85 -47.54 -36.26 -31.49
C LEU A 85 -47.05 -36.83 -30.15
N GLU A 86 -47.41 -38.08 -29.83
CA GLU A 86 -46.92 -38.78 -28.65
C GLU A 86 -45.40 -39.04 -28.76
N ALA A 87 -44.92 -39.46 -29.93
CA ALA A 87 -43.50 -39.65 -30.20
C ALA A 87 -42.72 -38.32 -30.11
N GLU A 88 -43.26 -37.22 -30.62
CA GLU A 88 -42.65 -35.88 -30.53
C GLU A 88 -42.56 -35.41 -29.07
N ARG A 89 -43.64 -35.55 -28.29
CA ARG A 89 -43.64 -35.24 -26.85
C ARG A 89 -42.59 -36.06 -26.10
N ASN A 90 -42.53 -37.37 -26.36
CA ASN A 90 -41.57 -38.25 -25.70
C ASN A 90 -40.13 -37.93 -26.12
N ALA A 91 -39.89 -37.55 -27.38
CA ALA A 91 -38.58 -37.12 -27.86
C ALA A 91 -38.12 -35.79 -27.23
N VAL A 92 -39.01 -34.82 -27.02
CA VAL A 92 -38.68 -33.57 -26.33
C VAL A 92 -38.41 -33.82 -24.85
N GLN A 93 -39.23 -34.64 -24.19
CA GLN A 93 -39.04 -34.96 -22.77
C GLN A 93 -37.73 -35.73 -22.52
N THR A 94 -37.42 -36.72 -23.36
CA THR A 94 -36.15 -37.47 -23.25
C THR A 94 -34.93 -36.59 -23.47
N LYS A 95 -34.95 -35.71 -24.48
CA LYS A 95 -33.88 -34.71 -24.69
C LYS A 95 -33.72 -33.78 -23.48
N LYS A 96 -34.83 -33.31 -22.90
CA LYS A 96 -34.80 -32.48 -21.69
C LYS A 96 -34.14 -33.25 -20.53
N ASP A 97 -34.57 -34.47 -20.27
CA ASP A 97 -34.05 -35.30 -19.17
C ASP A 97 -32.55 -35.62 -19.37
N GLU A 98 -32.11 -35.85 -20.62
CA GLU A 98 -30.69 -36.04 -20.97
C GLU A 98 -29.86 -34.77 -20.76
N ILE A 99 -30.35 -33.62 -21.20
CA ILE A 99 -29.69 -32.32 -21.00
C ILE A 99 -29.61 -31.98 -19.51
N GLU A 100 -30.69 -32.17 -18.75
CA GLU A 100 -30.71 -31.93 -17.30
C GLU A 100 -29.72 -32.82 -16.56
N ARG A 101 -29.61 -34.11 -16.91
CA ARG A 101 -28.62 -35.03 -16.30
C ARG A 101 -27.19 -34.62 -16.63
N ASN A 102 -26.91 -34.28 -17.89
CA ASN A 102 -25.58 -33.87 -18.31
C ASN A 102 -25.18 -32.54 -17.65
N ASN A 103 -26.11 -31.58 -17.61
CA ASN A 103 -25.91 -30.28 -16.96
C ASN A 103 -25.78 -30.40 -15.45
N PHE A 104 -26.49 -31.31 -14.77
CA PHE A 104 -26.35 -31.49 -13.33
C PHE A 104 -24.90 -31.81 -12.94
N SER A 105 -24.27 -32.78 -13.61
CA SER A 105 -22.88 -33.14 -13.33
C SER A 105 -21.87 -32.04 -13.72
N ALA A 106 -22.14 -31.30 -14.79
CA ALA A 106 -21.28 -30.21 -15.23
C ALA A 106 -21.39 -29.00 -14.29
N THR A 107 -22.60 -28.63 -13.90
CA THR A 107 -22.87 -27.53 -12.96
C THR A 107 -22.26 -27.80 -11.59
N GLU A 108 -22.33 -29.04 -11.09
CA GLU A 108 -21.69 -29.42 -9.82
C GLU A 108 -20.17 -29.22 -9.88
N ARG A 109 -19.51 -29.69 -10.95
CA ARG A 109 -18.06 -29.48 -11.16
C ARG A 109 -17.68 -28.02 -11.32
N CYS A 110 -18.50 -27.24 -12.02
CA CYS A 110 -18.30 -25.79 -12.17
C CYS A 110 -18.46 -25.09 -10.81
N ASN A 111 -19.44 -25.47 -10.01
CA ASN A 111 -19.65 -24.91 -8.67
C ASN A 111 -18.48 -25.25 -7.73
N ASP A 112 -17.97 -26.48 -7.77
CA ASP A 112 -16.78 -26.87 -7.02
C ASP A 112 -15.55 -26.05 -7.45
N SER A 113 -15.40 -25.84 -8.76
CA SER A 113 -14.32 -25.02 -9.33
C SER A 113 -14.44 -23.55 -8.90
N ILE A 114 -15.64 -22.98 -8.93
CA ILE A 114 -15.93 -21.62 -8.45
C ILE A 114 -15.61 -21.50 -6.95
N ALA A 115 -16.03 -22.48 -6.14
CA ALA A 115 -15.74 -22.50 -4.71
C ALA A 115 -14.23 -22.57 -4.44
N GLY A 116 -13.51 -23.41 -5.20
CA GLY A 116 -12.05 -23.52 -5.16
C GLY A 116 -11.36 -22.20 -5.51
N LEU A 117 -11.76 -21.56 -6.61
CA LEU A 117 -11.21 -20.26 -7.03
C LEU A 117 -11.49 -19.16 -6.01
N LYS A 118 -12.72 -19.09 -5.46
CA LYS A 118 -13.06 -18.12 -4.39
C LYS A 118 -12.18 -18.31 -3.16
N LYS A 119 -11.87 -19.55 -2.81
CA LYS A 119 -10.95 -19.86 -1.71
C LYS A 119 -9.53 -19.35 -2.01
N LEU A 120 -9.00 -19.65 -3.20
CA LEU A 120 -7.66 -19.20 -3.63
C LEU A 120 -7.55 -17.67 -3.69
N ILE A 121 -8.59 -16.97 -4.16
CA ILE A 121 -8.65 -15.50 -4.14
C ILE A 121 -8.52 -15.00 -2.71
N ARG A 122 -9.29 -15.56 -1.77
CA ARG A 122 -9.24 -15.16 -0.36
C ARG A 122 -7.87 -15.42 0.28
N GLU A 123 -7.25 -16.56 -0.03
CA GLU A 123 -5.89 -16.88 0.42
C GLU A 123 -4.86 -15.87 -0.13
N SER A 124 -5.01 -15.45 -1.39
CA SER A 124 -4.16 -14.45 -2.04
C SER A 124 -4.37 -13.04 -1.45
N GLU A 125 -5.61 -12.66 -1.12
CA GLU A 125 -5.93 -11.40 -0.43
C GLU A 125 -5.30 -11.35 0.97
N ILE A 126 -5.37 -12.43 1.75
CA ILE A 126 -4.71 -12.51 3.06
C ILE A 126 -3.18 -12.37 2.91
N ARG A 127 -2.60 -13.03 1.89
CA ARG A 127 -1.17 -12.92 1.60
C ARG A 127 -0.80 -11.48 1.22
N ARG A 128 -1.60 -10.82 0.40
CA ARG A 128 -1.43 -9.41 0.02
C ARG A 128 -1.42 -8.49 1.24
N GLU A 129 -2.39 -8.66 2.15
CA GLU A 129 -2.47 -7.90 3.40
C GLU A 129 -1.22 -8.10 4.27
N SER A 130 -0.75 -9.35 4.39
CA SER A 130 0.48 -9.67 5.12
C SER A 130 1.71 -8.97 4.52
N ILE A 131 1.88 -9.02 3.19
CA ILE A 131 3.00 -8.36 2.50
C ILE A 131 2.89 -6.83 2.66
N ALA A 132 1.69 -6.25 2.57
CA ALA A 132 1.49 -4.82 2.75
C ALA A 132 1.84 -4.36 4.18
N ALA A 133 1.50 -5.15 5.19
CA ALA A 133 1.88 -4.89 6.58
C ALA A 133 3.40 -4.96 6.78
N GLU A 134 4.05 -5.97 6.22
CA GLU A 134 5.51 -6.09 6.27
C GLU A 134 6.21 -4.94 5.53
N LEU A 135 5.72 -4.57 4.34
CA LEU A 135 6.22 -3.45 3.55
C LEU A 135 6.13 -2.14 4.36
N ARG A 136 5.01 -1.90 5.06
CA ARG A 136 4.87 -0.73 5.94
C ARG A 136 5.92 -0.74 7.05
N SER A 137 6.12 -1.87 7.71
CA SER A 137 7.14 -2.02 8.76
C SER A 137 8.56 -1.74 8.24
N LYS A 138 8.92 -2.29 7.07
CA LYS A 138 10.24 -2.08 6.46
C LYS A 138 10.44 -0.64 5.98
N LYS A 139 9.40 0.03 5.47
CA LYS A 139 9.44 1.46 5.14
C LYS A 139 9.73 2.32 6.36
N ILE A 140 9.08 2.04 7.49
CA ILE A 140 9.35 2.76 8.75
C ILE A 140 10.82 2.53 9.20
N ALA A 141 11.30 1.29 9.15
CA ALA A 141 12.69 0.97 9.50
C ALA A 141 13.70 1.71 8.58
N PHE A 142 13.42 1.76 7.27
CA PHE A 142 14.21 2.52 6.31
C PHE A 142 14.24 4.01 6.68
N LEU A 143 13.10 4.64 6.94
CA LEU A 143 13.02 6.06 7.31
C LEU A 143 13.80 6.37 8.59
N HIS A 144 13.72 5.51 9.60
CA HIS A 144 14.54 5.65 10.81
C HIS A 144 16.04 5.56 10.53
N SER A 145 16.46 4.63 9.66
CA SER A 145 17.87 4.49 9.28
C SER A 145 18.38 5.71 8.50
N GLU A 146 17.55 6.30 7.64
CA GLU A 146 17.90 7.49 6.85
C GLU A 146 17.98 8.73 7.75
N ALA A 147 17.02 8.91 8.66
CA ALA A 147 17.06 9.96 9.66
C ALA A 147 18.32 9.87 10.55
N ALA A 148 18.73 8.65 10.92
CA ALA A 148 19.97 8.44 11.65
C ALA A 148 21.21 8.84 10.83
N CYS A 149 21.29 8.45 9.55
CA CYS A 149 22.39 8.83 8.65
C CYS A 149 22.50 10.35 8.51
N ILE A 150 21.38 11.03 8.24
CA ILE A 150 21.31 12.50 8.15
C ILE A 150 21.73 13.13 9.48
N GLY A 151 21.28 12.59 10.61
CA GLY A 151 21.67 13.05 11.94
C GLY A 151 23.18 12.93 12.18
N PHE A 152 23.83 11.85 11.72
CA PHE A 152 25.28 11.70 11.80
C PHE A 152 26.01 12.73 10.94
N ASP A 153 25.56 12.94 9.70
CA ASP A 153 26.15 13.93 8.78
C ASP A 153 26.03 15.36 9.32
N TYR A 154 24.88 15.70 9.89
CA TYR A 154 24.64 17.00 10.51
C TYR A 154 25.60 17.25 11.68
N VAL A 155 25.77 16.28 12.60
CA VAL A 155 26.69 16.41 13.73
C VAL A 155 28.13 16.59 13.26
N GLU A 156 28.54 15.83 12.25
CA GLU A 156 29.89 15.93 11.66
C GLU A 156 30.14 17.32 11.05
N GLN A 157 29.17 17.88 10.33
CA GLN A 157 29.26 19.23 9.76
C GLN A 157 29.25 20.32 10.85
N ALA A 158 28.44 20.16 11.90
CA ALA A 158 28.38 21.09 13.02
C ALA A 158 29.71 21.13 13.80
N ASP A 159 30.34 19.98 14.01
CA ASP A 159 31.66 19.88 14.65
C ASP A 159 32.74 20.56 13.79
N ALA A 160 32.75 20.34 12.48
CA ALA A 160 33.68 20.98 11.55
C ALA A 160 33.50 22.52 11.50
N LEU A 161 32.26 23.00 11.54
CA LEU A 161 31.94 24.43 11.61
C LEU A 161 32.43 25.03 12.93
N SER A 162 32.20 24.33 14.05
CA SER A 162 32.69 24.74 15.38
C SER A 162 34.21 24.84 15.45
N GLU A 163 34.94 23.90 14.84
CA GLU A 163 36.40 23.98 14.74
C GLU A 163 36.87 25.17 13.89
N SER A 164 36.21 25.40 12.75
CA SER A 164 36.53 26.53 11.86
C SER A 164 36.32 27.86 12.57
N PHE A 165 35.22 27.98 13.33
CA PHE A 165 34.93 29.15 14.15
C PHE A 165 36.01 29.38 15.22
N LYS A 166 36.41 28.33 15.96
CA LYS A 166 37.49 28.43 16.95
C LYS A 166 38.81 28.92 16.35
N LYS A 167 39.18 28.44 15.15
CA LYS A 167 40.37 28.89 14.42
C LYS A 167 40.26 30.36 14.04
N LEU A 168 39.11 30.78 13.52
CA LEU A 168 38.85 32.16 13.12
C LEU A 168 38.94 33.10 14.33
N SER A 169 38.24 32.80 15.43
CA SER A 169 38.35 33.56 16.68
C SER A 169 39.77 33.58 17.27
N GLY A 170 40.55 32.52 17.07
CA GLY A 170 41.96 32.49 17.42
C GLY A 170 42.80 33.50 16.63
N LEU A 171 42.60 33.56 15.31
CA LEU A 171 43.26 34.52 14.43
C LEU A 171 42.88 35.96 14.74
N GLU A 172 41.61 36.22 15.05
CA GLU A 172 41.12 37.54 15.48
C GLU A 172 41.85 38.02 16.74
N ARG A 173 42.02 37.14 17.73
CA ARG A 173 42.74 37.47 18.98
C ARG A 173 44.21 37.79 18.70
N ILE A 174 44.85 37.07 17.79
CA ILE A 174 46.24 37.34 17.37
C ILE A 174 46.33 38.71 16.67
N LEU A 175 45.40 39.01 15.76
CA LEU A 175 45.34 40.30 15.06
C LEU A 175 45.10 41.47 16.02
N ALA A 176 44.18 41.31 16.98
CA ALA A 176 43.94 42.32 18.01
C ALA A 176 45.18 42.57 18.87
N ALA A 177 45.89 41.50 19.24
CA ALA A 177 47.12 41.60 20.04
C ALA A 177 48.29 42.27 19.30
N THR A 178 48.40 42.05 17.99
CA THR A 178 49.50 42.59 17.15
C THR A 178 49.27 44.01 16.68
N THR A 179 48.02 44.43 16.48
CA THR A 179 47.69 45.78 15.98
C THR A 179 47.57 46.85 17.07
N GLY A 180 47.75 46.48 18.34
CA GLY A 180 47.62 47.41 19.48
C GLY A 180 46.19 47.91 19.74
N ASN A 181 45.23 47.50 18.92
CA ASN A 181 43.82 47.86 19.03
C ASN A 181 43.08 46.95 20.04
N PHE A 182 43.52 46.93 21.29
CA PHE A 182 42.82 46.23 22.38
C PHE A 182 41.52 46.93 22.82
N GLN A 183 41.30 48.18 22.42
CA GLN A 183 40.15 48.99 22.82
C GLN A 183 38.94 48.91 21.88
N LYS A 184 39.07 48.34 20.68
CA LYS A 184 37.90 47.97 19.87
C LYS A 184 37.51 46.54 20.23
N GLN A 185 36.80 46.42 21.34
CA GLN A 185 36.02 45.22 21.65
C GLN A 185 35.24 44.82 20.38
N HIS A 186 35.49 43.60 19.86
CA HIS A 186 34.73 42.94 18.79
C HIS A 186 34.92 43.48 17.35
N VAL A 187 36.10 43.31 16.74
CA VAL A 187 36.31 43.75 15.33
C VAL A 187 36.11 42.65 14.28
N ILE A 188 35.90 41.39 14.63
CA ILE A 188 35.42 40.40 13.65
C ILE A 188 34.39 39.55 14.41
N LEU A 189 33.16 39.50 13.88
CA LEU A 189 31.90 39.20 14.59
C LEU A 189 31.43 40.34 15.51
N PHE A 190 31.08 41.48 14.90
CA PHE A 190 29.98 42.26 15.44
C PHE A 190 28.83 41.30 15.74
N ALA A 191 28.40 41.30 16.99
CA ALA A 191 27.06 40.89 17.36
C ALA A 191 26.06 41.64 16.45
N LYS A 192 25.64 40.99 15.37
CA LYS A 192 24.21 40.81 15.21
C LYS A 192 23.88 39.54 15.96
N ASP A 193 22.82 39.57 16.74
CA ASP A 193 22.26 38.50 17.55
C ASP A 193 21.84 37.23 16.75
N ASP A 194 22.43 36.99 15.56
CA ASP A 194 21.91 36.13 14.49
C ASP A 194 22.85 34.96 14.09
N PHE A 195 24.03 34.79 14.70
CA PHE A 195 24.91 33.65 14.39
C PHE A 195 25.26 32.81 15.63
N CYS A 196 24.23 32.21 16.22
CA CYS A 196 24.38 31.04 17.06
C CYS A 196 24.42 29.81 16.15
N VAL A 197 25.56 29.13 16.04
CA VAL A 197 25.52 27.72 15.61
C VAL A 197 24.81 26.99 16.76
N PRO A 198 23.61 26.43 16.57
CA PRO A 198 22.95 25.73 17.64
C PRO A 198 23.77 24.48 17.94
N ILE A 199 24.59 24.55 18.99
CA ILE A 199 25.26 23.40 19.58
C ILE A 199 24.15 22.63 20.29
N PHE A 200 23.38 21.83 19.55
CA PHE A 200 22.62 20.76 20.16
C PHE A 200 23.64 19.75 20.69
N LYS A 201 24.11 19.95 21.94
CA LYS A 201 24.60 18.85 22.75
C LYS A 201 23.40 17.92 22.92
N GLY A 202 23.22 16.98 22.00
CA GLY A 202 22.08 16.10 22.01
C GLY A 202 22.00 15.30 23.30
N PRO A 203 20.79 15.19 23.88
CA PRO A 203 20.42 14.03 24.64
C PRO A 203 19.01 13.61 24.18
N ALA A 204 18.85 13.23 22.92
CA ALA A 204 17.54 12.79 22.43
C ALA A 204 17.33 11.27 22.52
N PHE A 205 18.27 10.50 23.09
CA PHE A 205 18.18 9.03 23.11
C PHE A 205 18.49 8.36 24.46
N GLU A 206 18.38 9.08 25.57
CA GLU A 206 18.39 8.44 26.90
C GLU A 206 17.24 8.97 27.75
N GLY A 207 16.03 8.43 27.53
CA GLY A 207 15.00 8.12 28.54
C GLY A 207 14.69 9.11 29.68
N ARG A 208 15.06 10.38 29.59
CA ARG A 208 14.80 11.40 30.61
C ARG A 208 14.24 12.61 29.90
N ALA A 209 12.95 12.84 30.12
CA ALA A 209 12.31 14.11 29.81
C ALA A 209 13.08 15.23 30.53
N ILE A 210 13.91 15.95 29.76
CA ILE A 210 14.44 17.22 30.24
C ILE A 210 13.26 18.18 30.25
N PRO A 211 12.96 18.84 31.39
CA PRO A 211 11.87 19.79 31.44
C PRO A 211 12.15 20.89 30.41
N PHE A 212 11.17 21.08 29.53
CA PHE A 212 11.15 22.10 28.50
C PHE A 212 11.39 23.47 29.16
N ASN A 213 12.62 23.98 29.09
CA ASN A 213 12.97 25.23 29.75
C ASN A 213 12.25 26.39 29.04
N GLN A 214 11.18 26.89 29.68
CA GLN A 214 10.36 28.03 29.27
C GLN A 214 11.15 29.33 29.00
N TRP A 215 12.45 29.39 29.28
CA TRP A 215 13.29 30.53 28.93
C TRP A 215 13.61 30.64 27.43
N LEU A 216 13.47 29.56 26.66
CA LEU A 216 13.53 29.62 25.19
C LEU A 216 12.31 30.31 24.57
N LEU A 217 11.22 30.53 25.33
CA LEU A 217 9.99 31.18 24.88
C LEU A 217 9.93 32.68 25.18
N HIS A 218 10.89 33.26 25.92
CA HIS A 218 10.81 34.65 26.38
C HIS A 218 11.77 35.64 25.72
N SER A 219 12.63 35.21 24.81
CA SER A 219 13.42 36.11 23.97
C SER A 219 12.88 36.25 22.54
N ALA A 220 11.69 35.74 22.25
CA ALA A 220 10.97 36.01 21.00
C ALA A 220 10.42 37.45 20.99
N ARG A 221 11.31 38.44 20.83
CA ARG A 221 10.91 39.68 20.16
C ARG A 221 10.81 39.37 18.67
N ALA A 222 9.69 39.78 18.10
CA ALA A 222 9.06 39.27 16.89
C ALA A 222 9.80 39.49 15.56
N ASP A 223 11.07 39.90 15.52
CA ASP A 223 11.66 40.40 14.26
C ASP A 223 12.92 39.66 13.76
N THR A 224 13.48 38.67 14.47
CA THR A 224 14.58 37.87 13.92
C THR A 224 14.52 36.41 14.37
N PHE A 225 14.37 35.51 13.39
CA PHE A 225 14.79 34.10 13.41
C PHE A 225 14.18 33.11 14.43
N GLY A 226 13.05 33.42 15.07
CA GLY A 226 12.37 32.48 15.98
C GLY A 226 11.47 31.42 15.35
N GLY A 227 10.93 31.64 14.14
CA GLY A 227 9.88 30.78 13.57
C GLY A 227 10.32 29.79 12.49
N ALA A 228 11.55 29.85 12.00
CA ALA A 228 11.93 29.08 10.80
C ALA A 228 12.02 27.57 11.08
N SER A 229 12.51 27.16 12.24
CA SER A 229 12.55 25.75 12.66
C SER A 229 11.16 25.22 13.01
N GLU A 230 10.32 26.03 13.65
CA GLU A 230 8.94 25.68 14.00
C GLU A 230 8.05 25.58 12.75
N ILE A 231 8.22 26.48 11.79
CA ILE A 231 7.56 26.43 10.47
C ILE A 231 8.10 25.26 9.65
N ALA A 232 9.40 24.97 9.67
CA ALA A 232 9.98 23.82 8.96
C ALA A 232 9.49 22.50 9.54
N MET A 233 9.38 22.40 10.87
CA MET A 233 8.91 21.20 11.56
C MET A 233 7.40 21.03 11.44
N ALA A 234 6.62 22.13 11.47
CA ALA A 234 5.20 22.11 11.16
C ALA A 234 4.92 21.73 9.70
N LYS A 235 5.69 22.26 8.74
CA LYS A 235 5.61 21.86 7.32
C LYS A 235 5.99 20.40 7.11
N LEU A 236 7.03 19.91 7.78
CA LEU A 236 7.40 18.50 7.75
C LEU A 236 6.27 17.62 8.30
N ILE A 237 5.65 18.02 9.42
CA ILE A 237 4.51 17.29 10.00
C ILE A 237 3.28 17.35 9.08
N GLU A 238 3.01 18.47 8.42
CA GLU A 238 1.93 18.58 7.42
C GLU A 238 2.20 17.76 6.17
N GLU A 239 3.43 17.77 5.65
CA GLU A 239 3.87 16.92 4.53
C GLU A 239 3.78 15.43 4.91
N PHE A 240 4.16 15.05 6.14
CA PHE A 240 4.01 13.68 6.65
C PHE A 240 2.53 13.25 6.77
N LYS A 241 1.65 14.16 7.20
CA LYS A 241 0.19 13.91 7.24
C LYS A 241 -0.42 13.82 5.84
N ALA A 242 0.06 14.61 4.89
CA ALA A 242 -0.38 14.59 3.49
C ALA A 242 0.00 13.28 2.76
N VAL A 243 1.05 12.60 3.22
CA VAL A 243 1.48 11.27 2.71
C VAL A 243 0.67 10.11 3.34
N ASN A 244 -0.42 10.39 4.06
CA ASN A 244 -1.31 9.38 4.68
C ASN A 244 -0.58 8.44 5.67
N VAL A 245 0.50 8.93 6.29
CA VAL A 245 1.14 8.25 7.43
C VAL A 245 0.48 8.76 8.71
N THR A 246 -0.57 8.10 9.15
CA THR A 246 -1.09 8.28 10.51
C THR A 246 -0.06 7.72 11.49
N ILE A 247 0.48 8.60 12.36
CA ILE A 247 1.30 8.23 13.54
C ILE A 247 0.41 7.55 14.58
#